data_AF-A0A2N3GVY3-F1
#
_entry.id   AF-A0A2N3GVY3-F1
#
_cell.length_a   1.000
_cell.length_b   1.000
_cell.length_c   1.000
_cell.angle_alpha   90.00
_cell.angle_beta   90.00
_cell.angle_gamma   90.00
#
_symmetry.space_group_name_H-M   'P 1'
#
loop_
_entity.id
_entity.type
_entity.pdbx_description
1 polymer ?
#
loop_
_entity_poly.entity_id
_entity_poly.type
_entity_poly.pdbx_seq_one_letter_code
_entity_poly.pdbx_strand_id
1 'polypeptide(L)'
;MGDLADRVARADVSVDFDYPARGSFSNLTRHFAPWAYFWVWRYLRLAVTAGSPEALGRALHASQDAVAHGVLGLAHIRFQLGWGRDPDDWAAAPERVRERIRKRSQALLQRYLERV
;
A
#
# COMPACT_ATOMS: atom_id res chain seq x y z
N MET A 1 18.73 -8.31 -15.05
CA MET A 1 17.67 -8.73 -14.10
C MET A 1 17.92 -7.98 -12.81
N GLY A 2 17.02 -7.08 -12.40
CA GLY A 2 17.18 -6.38 -11.12
C GLY A 2 16.97 -7.32 -9.94
N ASP A 3 17.59 -6.99 -8.81
CA ASP A 3 17.40 -7.71 -7.54
C ASP A 3 15.90 -7.76 -7.14
N LEU A 4 15.51 -8.75 -6.35
CA LEU A 4 14.14 -8.94 -5.89
C LEU A 4 13.62 -7.66 -5.21
N ALA A 5 14.44 -7.05 -4.35
CA ALA A 5 14.11 -5.82 -3.64
C ALA A 5 13.80 -4.68 -4.62
N ASP A 6 14.61 -4.53 -5.66
CA ASP A 6 14.40 -3.49 -6.68
C ASP A 6 13.09 -3.67 -7.45
N ARG A 7 12.72 -4.92 -7.78
CA ARG A 7 11.47 -5.21 -8.50
C ARG A 7 10.26 -4.88 -7.64
N VAL A 8 10.31 -5.25 -6.35
CA VAL A 8 9.28 -4.92 -5.37
C VAL A 8 9.16 -3.40 -5.23
N ALA A 9 10.28 -2.70 -5.00
CA ALA A 9 10.31 -1.25 -4.79
C ALA A 9 9.81 -0.47 -6.01
N ARG A 10 10.23 -0.86 -7.23
CA ARG A 10 9.72 -0.24 -8.45
C ARG A 10 8.22 -0.44 -8.60
N ALA A 11 7.73 -1.65 -8.33
CA ALA A 11 6.31 -1.95 -8.45
C ALA A 11 5.47 -1.17 -7.43
N ASP A 12 5.93 -1.05 -6.18
CA ASP A 12 5.31 -0.27 -5.12
C ASP A 12 5.17 1.21 -5.53
N VAL A 13 6.25 1.85 -5.96
CA VAL A 13 6.25 3.26 -6.41
C VAL A 13 5.44 3.45 -7.69
N SER A 14 5.45 2.48 -8.61
CA SER A 14 4.73 2.61 -9.89
C SER A 14 3.20 2.62 -9.73
N VAL A 15 2.65 2.19 -8.59
CA VAL A 15 1.19 2.09 -8.39
C VAL A 15 0.50 3.42 -8.63
N ASP A 16 1.06 4.52 -8.13
CA ASP A 16 0.47 5.86 -8.27
C ASP A 16 0.44 6.34 -9.72
N PHE A 17 1.38 5.87 -10.55
CA PHE A 17 1.44 6.18 -11.97
C PHE A 17 0.51 5.28 -12.79
N ASP A 18 0.52 3.98 -12.50
CA ASP A 18 -0.29 2.98 -13.22
C ASP A 18 -1.78 3.10 -12.87
N TYR A 19 -2.10 3.45 -11.62
CA TYR A 19 -3.45 3.49 -11.06
C TYR A 19 -3.69 4.77 -10.27
N PRO A 20 -3.62 5.96 -10.89
CA PRO A 20 -3.77 7.22 -10.17
C PRO A 20 -5.10 7.25 -9.41
N ALA A 21 -5.06 7.54 -8.11
CA ALA A 21 -6.23 7.50 -7.22
C ALA A 21 -7.41 8.36 -7.72
N ARG A 22 -7.09 9.50 -8.37
CA ARG A 22 -8.08 10.43 -8.97
C ARG A 22 -8.56 10.00 -10.37
N GLY A 23 -8.00 8.95 -10.94
CA GLY A 23 -8.28 8.52 -12.32
C GLY A 23 -9.59 7.75 -12.48
N SER A 24 -10.07 7.05 -11.43
CA SER A 24 -11.36 6.35 -11.45
C SER A 24 -11.79 5.88 -10.05
N PHE A 25 -13.07 5.51 -9.90
CA PHE A 25 -13.57 4.85 -8.69
C PHE A 25 -12.81 3.54 -8.39
N SER A 26 -12.47 2.76 -9.42
CA SER A 26 -11.67 1.55 -9.22
C SER A 26 -10.29 1.86 -8.64
N ASN A 27 -9.62 2.91 -9.12
CA ASN A 27 -8.32 3.31 -8.58
C ASN A 27 -8.45 3.82 -7.15
N LEU A 28 -9.50 4.59 -6.85
CA LEU A 28 -9.81 5.02 -5.48
C LEU A 28 -9.87 3.83 -4.51
N THR A 29 -10.49 2.72 -4.91
CA THR A 29 -10.60 1.54 -4.04
C THR A 29 -9.27 0.87 -3.71
N ARG A 30 -8.19 1.12 -4.47
CA ARG A 30 -6.85 0.58 -4.20
C ARG A 30 -6.13 1.30 -3.07
N HIS A 31 -6.45 2.57 -2.85
CA HIS A 31 -5.73 3.46 -1.92
C HIS A 31 -6.48 3.65 -0.59
N PHE A 32 -7.82 3.50 -0.58
CA PHE A 32 -8.60 3.81 0.62
C PHE A 32 -9.24 2.60 1.27
N ALA A 33 -9.10 2.49 2.58
CA ALA A 33 -9.77 1.47 3.36
C ALA A 33 -11.30 1.66 3.34
N PRO A 34 -12.10 0.60 3.49
CA PRO A 34 -11.70 -0.81 3.62
C PRO A 34 -11.28 -1.48 2.31
N TRP A 35 -11.63 -0.95 1.14
CA TRP A 35 -11.41 -1.64 -0.14
C TRP A 35 -9.94 -1.89 -0.46
N ALA A 36 -9.03 -1.02 -0.01
CA ALA A 36 -7.60 -1.26 -0.16
C ALA A 36 -7.17 -2.63 0.41
N TYR A 37 -7.79 -3.11 1.49
CA TYR A 37 -7.51 -4.44 2.04
C TYR A 37 -7.94 -5.60 1.13
N PHE A 38 -8.99 -5.41 0.32
CA PHE A 38 -9.33 -6.39 -0.71
C PHE A 38 -8.21 -6.49 -1.75
N TRP A 39 -7.64 -5.36 -2.17
CA TRP A 39 -6.52 -5.33 -3.11
C TRP A 39 -5.23 -5.90 -2.52
N VAL A 40 -4.95 -5.65 -1.23
CA VAL A 40 -3.85 -6.31 -0.51
C VAL A 40 -3.98 -7.84 -0.63
N TRP A 41 -5.16 -8.38 -0.34
CA TRP A 41 -5.40 -9.82 -0.45
C TRP A 41 -5.27 -10.32 -1.89
N ARG A 42 -5.87 -9.61 -2.85
CA ARG A 42 -5.86 -9.95 -4.29
C ARG A 42 -4.44 -10.00 -4.84
N TYR A 43 -3.62 -9.00 -4.53
CA TYR A 43 -2.24 -8.89 -4.99
C TYR A 43 -1.32 -9.86 -4.26
N LEU A 44 -1.46 -10.04 -2.95
CA LEU A 44 -0.68 -11.05 -2.21
C LEU A 44 -0.95 -12.46 -2.74
N ARG A 45 -2.23 -12.79 -3.00
CA ARG A 45 -2.58 -14.09 -3.59
C ARG A 45 -1.86 -14.27 -4.92
N LEU A 46 -1.91 -13.27 -5.80
CA LEU A 46 -1.21 -13.32 -7.09
C LEU A 46 0.30 -13.47 -6.92
N ALA A 47 0.91 -12.69 -6.02
CA ALA A 47 2.34 -12.74 -5.73
C ALA A 47 2.78 -14.15 -5.34
N VAL A 48 2.04 -14.78 -4.42
CA VAL A 48 2.31 -16.15 -3.97
C VAL A 48 2.06 -17.18 -5.07
N THR A 49 0.91 -17.13 -5.75
CA THR A 49 0.56 -18.19 -6.72
C THR A 49 1.40 -18.15 -7.99
N ALA A 50 1.90 -16.97 -8.36
CA ALA A 50 2.66 -16.77 -9.60
C ALA A 50 4.14 -16.45 -9.34
N GLY A 51 4.59 -16.41 -8.08
CA GLY A 51 5.94 -15.98 -7.72
C GLY A 51 6.28 -14.58 -8.25
N SER A 52 5.33 -13.63 -8.21
CA SER A 52 5.49 -12.29 -8.80
C SER A 52 5.90 -11.25 -7.75
N PRO A 53 7.15 -10.74 -7.79
CA PRO A 53 7.61 -9.63 -6.97
C PRO A 53 6.82 -8.34 -7.20
N GLU A 54 6.36 -8.11 -8.43
CA GLU A 54 5.60 -6.91 -8.77
C GLU A 54 4.24 -6.91 -8.07
N ALA A 55 3.57 -8.06 -8.04
CA ALA A 55 2.33 -8.20 -7.28
C ALA A 55 2.58 -8.03 -5.77
N LEU A 56 3.74 -8.44 -5.24
CA LEU A 56 4.10 -8.16 -3.86
C LEU A 56 4.25 -6.66 -3.60
N GLY A 57 4.96 -5.93 -4.46
CA GLY A 57 5.09 -4.46 -4.35
C GLY A 57 3.73 -3.76 -4.32
N ARG A 58 2.81 -4.16 -5.21
CA ARG A 58 1.44 -3.63 -5.22
C ARG A 58 0.63 -3.97 -3.97
N ALA A 59 0.86 -5.14 -3.37
CA ALA A 59 0.22 -5.54 -2.11
C ALA A 59 0.75 -4.72 -0.92
N LEU A 60 2.04 -4.40 -0.91
CA LEU A 60 2.67 -3.56 0.10
C LEU A 60 2.10 -2.14 0.05
N HIS A 61 2.14 -1.50 -1.12
CA HIS A 61 1.57 -0.17 -1.35
C HIS A 61 0.13 -0.07 -0.84
N ALA A 62 -0.77 -0.93 -1.33
CA ALA A 62 -2.17 -0.92 -0.90
C ALA A 62 -2.35 -1.13 0.62
N SER A 63 -1.43 -1.85 1.28
CA SER A 63 -1.46 -2.03 2.73
C SER A 63 -0.94 -0.83 3.50
N GLN A 64 0.01 -0.07 2.94
CA GLN A 64 0.53 1.16 3.52
C GLN A 64 -0.56 2.23 3.48
N ASP A 65 -1.14 2.43 2.31
CA ASP A 65 -2.25 3.34 2.04
C ASP A 65 -3.46 3.10 2.95
N ALA A 66 -3.89 1.84 3.07
CA ALA A 66 -5.01 1.46 3.94
C ALA A 66 -4.81 1.87 5.40
N VAL A 67 -3.55 2.01 5.85
CA VAL A 67 -3.20 2.47 7.20
C VAL A 67 -3.00 3.99 7.23
N ALA A 68 -2.32 4.55 6.24
CA ALA A 68 -1.93 5.96 6.18
C ALA A 68 -3.13 6.89 5.99
N HIS A 69 -4.01 6.58 5.03
CA HIS A 69 -5.14 7.44 4.67
C HIS A 69 -6.40 7.21 5.51
N GLY A 70 -6.44 6.09 6.24
CA GLY A 70 -7.60 5.70 7.04
C GLY A 70 -8.82 5.27 6.20
N VAL A 71 -9.97 5.16 6.86
CA VAL A 71 -11.24 4.77 6.20
C VAL A 71 -11.64 5.86 5.21
N LEU A 72 -11.96 5.49 3.96
CA LEU A 72 -12.44 6.38 2.92
C LEU A 72 -11.56 7.62 2.66
N GLY A 73 -10.27 7.55 2.96
CA GLY A 73 -9.37 8.70 2.81
C GLY A 73 -9.65 9.84 3.79
N LEU A 74 -10.33 9.57 4.91
CA LEU A 74 -10.67 10.57 5.93
C LEU A 74 -9.44 11.36 6.42
N ALA A 75 -8.24 10.78 6.39
CA ALA A 75 -7.03 11.53 6.74
C ALA A 75 -6.75 12.68 5.76
N HIS A 76 -6.95 12.49 4.45
CA HIS A 76 -6.85 13.59 3.48
C HIS A 76 -7.92 14.64 3.69
N ILE A 77 -9.16 14.23 3.97
CA ILE A 77 -10.26 15.17 4.22
C ILE A 77 -9.91 16.06 5.42
N ARG A 78 -9.42 15.46 6.51
CA ARG A 78 -8.98 16.21 7.69
C ARG A 78 -7.84 17.17 7.34
N PHE A 79 -6.82 16.71 6.61
CA PHE A 79 -5.71 17.56 6.19
C PHE A 79 -6.15 18.74 5.32
N GLN A 80 -7.03 18.51 4.34
CA GLN A 80 -7.60 19.54 3.47
C GLN A 80 -8.42 20.59 4.23
N LEU A 81 -9.01 20.21 5.37
CA LEU A 81 -9.71 21.12 6.28
C LEU A 81 -8.75 21.84 7.25
N GLY A 82 -7.43 21.68 7.10
CA GLY A 82 -6.41 22.27 7.97
C GLY A 82 -6.27 21.54 9.32
N TRP A 83 -6.82 20.33 9.44
CA TRP A 83 -6.82 19.56 10.69
C TRP A 83 -5.96 18.29 10.55
N GLY A 84 -4.83 18.25 11.24
CA GLY A 84 -3.94 17.09 11.25
C GLY A 84 -2.80 17.21 10.23
N ARG A 85 -2.18 16.07 9.91
CA ARG A 85 -1.01 15.99 9.02
C ARG A 85 -1.41 15.59 7.61
N ASP A 86 -0.51 15.84 6.66
CA ASP A 86 -0.54 15.19 5.36
C ASP A 86 -0.40 13.66 5.57
N PRO A 87 -1.37 12.83 5.15
CA PRO A 87 -1.26 11.38 5.24
C PRO A 87 -0.10 10.80 4.42
N ASP A 88 0.36 11.50 3.38
CA ASP A 88 1.40 11.04 2.43
C ASP A 88 2.81 11.34 2.94
N ASP A 89 2.94 12.24 3.93
CA ASP A 89 4.21 12.55 4.56
C ASP A 89 4.61 11.46 5.57
N TRP A 90 5.50 10.56 5.13
CA TRP A 90 6.10 9.54 5.97
C TRP A 90 6.97 10.10 7.09
N ALA A 91 7.73 11.17 6.84
CA ALA A 91 8.64 11.75 7.83
C ALA A 91 7.87 12.33 9.02
N ALA A 92 6.72 12.95 8.74
CA ALA A 92 5.79 13.46 9.76
C ALA A 92 4.81 12.40 10.29
N ALA A 93 4.87 11.15 9.82
CA ALA A 93 3.95 10.11 10.26
C ALA A 93 4.17 9.77 11.76
N PRO A 94 3.09 9.70 12.58
CA PRO A 94 3.19 9.31 13.98
C PRO A 94 3.79 7.91 14.12
N GLU A 95 4.54 7.67 15.20
CA GLU A 95 5.21 6.39 15.44
C GLU A 95 4.25 5.19 15.37
N ARG A 96 3.05 5.33 15.93
CA ARG A 96 2.00 4.29 15.85
C ARG A 96 1.60 3.92 14.41
N VAL A 97 1.63 4.88 13.48
CA VAL A 97 1.29 4.65 12.06
C VAL A 97 2.45 3.94 11.39
N ARG A 98 3.68 4.44 11.59
CA ARG A 98 4.91 3.80 11.10
C ARG A 98 5.02 2.36 11.54
N GLU A 99 4.78 2.11 12.83
CA GLU A 99 4.79 0.80 13.44
C GLU A 99 3.77 -0.16 12.82
N ARG A 100 2.54 0.31 12.59
CA ARG A 100 1.49 -0.49 11.97
C ARG A 100 1.83 -0.82 10.52
N ILE A 101 2.32 0.15 9.76
CA ILE A 101 2.76 -0.04 8.38
C ILE A 101 3.90 -1.07 8.34
N ARG A 102 4.92 -0.91 9.19
CA ARG A 102 6.05 -1.83 9.30
C ARG A 102 5.60 -3.26 9.61
N LYS A 103 4.81 -3.46 10.67
CA LYS A 103 4.31 -4.78 11.07
C LYS A 103 3.53 -5.48 9.96
N ARG A 104 2.65 -4.75 9.26
CA ARG A 104 1.87 -5.30 8.15
C ARG A 104 2.75 -5.65 6.95
N SER A 105 3.65 -4.75 6.58
CA SER A 105 4.59 -4.97 5.47
C SER A 105 5.46 -6.20 5.72
N GLN A 106 6.02 -6.33 6.93
CA GLN A 106 6.79 -7.50 7.35
C GLN A 106 5.96 -8.80 7.26
N ALA A 107 4.71 -8.78 7.74
CA ALA A 107 3.83 -9.95 7.66
C ALA A 107 3.49 -10.35 6.21
N LEU A 108 3.32 -9.40 5.29
CA LEU A 108 3.08 -9.67 3.87
C LEU A 108 4.33 -10.26 3.21
N LEU A 109 5.49 -9.66 3.47
CA LEU A 109 6.77 -10.16 2.96
C LEU A 109 7.05 -11.59 3.45
N GLN A 110 6.87 -11.84 4.75
CA GLN A 110 7.08 -13.16 5.32
C GLN A 110 6.17 -14.21 4.65
N ARG A 111 4.88 -13.91 4.46
CA ARG A 111 3.94 -14.82 3.78
C ARG A 111 4.32 -15.11 2.33
N TYR A 112 4.95 -14.16 1.65
CA TYR A 112 5.47 -14.36 0.30
C TYR A 112 6.68 -15.29 0.32
N LEU A 113 7.67 -15.00 1.16
CA LEU A 113 8.91 -15.78 1.27
C LEU A 113 8.69 -17.22 1.76
N GLU A 114 7.67 -17.48 2.58
CA GLU A 114 7.33 -18.82 3.04
C GLU A 114 6.70 -19.71 1.95
N ARG A 115 6.28 -19.13 0.81
CA ARG A 115 5.45 -19.82 -0.19
C ARG A 115 6.00 -19.77 -1.61
N VAL A 116 7.11 -19.08 -1.84
CA VAL A 116 7.80 -18.92 -3.13
C VAL A 116 9.23 -19.38 -2.95
#